data_AF-X1VV42-F1
#
_entry.id   AF-X1VV42-F1
#
_cell.length_a   1.000
_cell.length_b   1.000
_cell.length_c   1.000
_cell.angle_alpha   90.00
_cell.angle_beta   90.00
_cell.angle_gamma   90.00
#
_symmetry.space_group_name_H-M   'P 1'
#
loop_
_entity.id
_entity.type
_entity.pdbx_description
1 polymer ?
#
loop_
_entity_poly.entity_id
_entity_poly.type
_entity_poly.pdbx_seq_one_letter_code
_entity_poly.pdbx_strand_id
1 'polypeptide(L)'
;ILRLEATDIMKEFVEYARFQGSNKPEMYYIHFTKMVNGLLFIVEGKFKNLRDVMSTPQLMTTGAAEQVVTKGIEEGMKKKVFYKDIYKDVGARVMTFADLTGQSKVIEDHLKITIE
;
A
#
# COMPACT_ATOMS: atom_id res chain seq x y z
N ILE A 1 -3.20 5.83 -2.88
CA ILE A 1 -4.40 4.98 -3.08
C ILE A 1 -4.83 4.34 -1.76
N LEU A 2 -3.88 3.77 -1.01
CA LEU A 2 -4.11 3.19 0.31
C LEU A 2 -4.44 4.27 1.36
N ARG A 3 -5.31 3.92 2.33
CA ARG A 3 -5.70 4.79 3.45
C ARG A 3 -5.19 4.23 4.79
N LEU A 4 -4.02 3.60 4.75
CA LEU A 4 -3.41 2.95 5.91
C LEU A 4 -3.26 3.88 7.11
N GLU A 5 -2.94 5.16 6.89
CA GLU A 5 -2.74 6.15 7.95
C GLU A 5 -3.95 6.27 8.91
N ALA A 6 -5.17 6.07 8.40
CA ALA A 6 -6.37 6.15 9.23
C ALA A 6 -6.65 4.86 10.02
N THR A 7 -6.03 3.74 9.63
CA THR A 7 -6.31 2.43 10.23
C THR A 7 -5.67 2.31 11.61
N ASP A 8 -6.40 1.73 12.56
CA ASP A 8 -5.90 1.60 13.94
C ASP A 8 -4.67 0.69 14.02
N ILE A 9 -4.61 -0.37 13.20
CA ILE A 9 -3.43 -1.25 13.09
C ILE A 9 -2.17 -0.50 12.64
N MET A 10 -2.28 0.48 11.73
CA MET A 10 -1.13 1.28 11.33
C MET A 10 -0.69 2.21 12.44
N LYS A 11 -1.63 2.82 13.18
CA LYS A 11 -1.30 3.66 14.35
C LYS A 11 -0.56 2.85 15.41
N GLU A 12 -1.05 1.64 15.71
CA GLU A 12 -0.39 0.70 16.61
C GLU A 12 1.00 0.35 16.12
N PHE A 13 1.18 0.08 14.82
CA PHE A 13 2.48 -0.22 14.25
C PHE A 13 3.47 0.95 14.30
N VAL A 14 3.02 2.18 14.13
CA VAL A 14 3.85 3.38 14.28
C VAL A 14 4.40 3.46 15.70
N GLU A 15 3.55 3.28 16.71
CA GLU A 15 4.00 3.29 18.10
C GLU A 15 4.88 2.07 18.44
N TYR A 16 4.56 0.91 17.88
CA TYR A 16 5.40 -0.29 17.99
C TYR A 16 6.80 -0.07 17.42
N ALA A 17 6.91 0.53 16.23
CA ALA A 17 8.17 0.89 15.60
C ALA A 17 8.92 1.97 16.39
N ARG A 18 8.21 2.95 16.97
CA ARG A 18 8.79 3.98 17.84
C ARG A 18 9.45 3.35 19.06
N PHE A 19 8.74 2.45 19.75
CA PHE A 19 9.25 1.74 20.92
C PHE A 19 10.51 0.92 20.61
N GLN A 20 10.60 0.39 19.39
CA GLN A 20 11.76 -0.36 18.92
C GLN A 20 12.90 0.50 18.33
N GLY A 21 12.85 1.83 18.50
CA GLY A 21 13.94 2.74 18.13
C GLY A 21 13.88 3.27 16.69
N SER A 22 12.72 3.26 16.04
CA SER A 22 12.57 3.93 14.74
C SER A 22 12.70 5.45 14.89
N ASN A 23 13.54 6.06 14.04
CA ASN A 23 13.74 7.52 14.03
C ASN A 23 12.60 8.30 13.35
N LYS A 24 11.85 7.65 12.45
CA LYS A 24 10.74 8.26 11.69
C LYS A 24 9.59 7.25 11.52
N PRO A 25 9.00 6.74 12.61
CA PRO A 25 7.98 5.70 12.55
C PRO A 25 6.73 6.14 11.77
N GLU A 26 6.41 7.43 11.79
CA GLU A 26 5.28 8.00 11.07
C GLU A 26 5.43 7.81 9.55
N MET A 27 6.65 7.69 9.02
CA MET A 27 6.84 7.52 7.57
C MET A 27 6.39 6.14 7.05
N TYR A 28 6.07 5.18 7.93
CA TYR A 28 5.70 3.84 7.50
C TYR A 28 4.40 3.78 6.70
N TYR A 29 3.41 4.65 6.96
CA TYR A 29 2.21 4.69 6.10
C TYR A 29 2.58 5.00 4.64
N ILE A 30 3.53 5.92 4.41
CA ILE A 30 4.03 6.27 3.07
C ILE A 30 4.79 5.08 2.49
N HIS A 31 5.66 4.44 3.27
CA HIS A 31 6.47 3.32 2.79
C HIS A 31 5.60 2.14 2.35
N PHE A 32 4.63 1.73 3.18
CA PHE A 32 3.67 0.69 2.78
C PHE A 32 2.85 1.10 1.56
N THR A 33 2.39 2.36 1.52
CA THR A 33 1.63 2.87 0.36
C THR A 33 2.43 2.81 -0.93
N LYS A 34 3.70 3.25 -0.90
CA LYS A 34 4.59 3.21 -2.06
C LYS A 34 4.90 1.79 -2.48
N MET A 35 5.18 0.91 -1.52
CA MET A 35 5.47 -0.50 -1.78
C MET A 35 4.31 -1.19 -2.50
N VAL A 36 3.09 -1.07 -1.98
CA VAL A 36 1.91 -1.70 -2.60
C VAL A 36 1.65 -1.12 -3.98
N ASN A 37 1.70 0.21 -4.14
CA ASN A 37 1.45 0.82 -5.45
C ASN A 37 2.47 0.37 -6.49
N GLY A 38 3.76 0.30 -6.12
CA GLY A 38 4.83 -0.12 -7.02
C GLY A 38 4.80 -1.61 -7.37
N LEU A 39 4.16 -2.44 -6.53
CA LEU A 39 3.99 -3.87 -6.80
C LEU A 39 2.75 -4.16 -7.65
N LEU A 40 1.65 -3.44 -7.42
CA LEU A 40 0.37 -3.72 -8.09
C LEU A 40 0.19 -2.99 -9.41
N PHE A 41 0.78 -1.80 -9.56
CA PHE A 41 0.44 -0.91 -10.66
C PHE A 41 1.66 -0.42 -11.41
N ILE A 42 1.51 -0.38 -12.73
CA ILE A 42 2.38 0.39 -13.61
C ILE A 42 1.68 1.73 -13.82
N VAL A 43 2.22 2.78 -13.21
CA VAL A 43 1.62 4.12 -13.21
C VAL A 43 2.30 4.96 -14.30
N GLU A 44 1.55 5.30 -15.34
CA GLU A 44 1.99 6.19 -16.43
C GLU A 44 1.30 7.54 -16.27
N GLY A 45 2.05 8.60 -15.95
CA GLY A 45 1.53 9.96 -15.71
C GLY A 45 1.78 10.49 -14.29
N LYS A 46 1.33 11.72 -14.02
CA LYS A 46 1.45 12.36 -12.69
C LYS A 46 0.08 12.63 -12.09
N PHE A 47 -0.30 11.82 -11.12
CA PHE A 47 -1.60 11.95 -10.45
C PHE A 47 -1.46 12.60 -9.09
N LYS A 48 -2.30 13.61 -8.81
CA LYS A 48 -2.45 14.15 -7.45
C LYS A 48 -2.97 13.09 -6.50
N ASN A 49 -3.94 12.29 -6.95
CA ASN A 49 -4.48 11.15 -6.23
C ASN A 49 -4.77 10.02 -7.22
N LEU A 50 -3.91 9.00 -7.18
CA LEU A 50 -3.99 7.86 -8.08
C LEU A 50 -5.31 7.06 -7.95
N ARG A 51 -6.03 7.17 -6.82
CA ARG A 51 -7.32 6.50 -6.63
C ARG A 51 -8.42 7.07 -7.53
N ASP A 52 -8.35 8.35 -7.87
CA ASP A 52 -9.40 9.06 -8.61
C ASP A 52 -9.44 8.66 -10.09
N VAL A 53 -8.37 8.04 -10.58
CA VAL A 53 -8.20 7.56 -11.96
C VAL A 53 -8.22 6.04 -12.07
N MET A 54 -8.57 5.34 -10.99
CA MET A 54 -8.63 3.88 -10.98
C MET A 54 -9.99 3.35 -11.38
N SER A 55 -9.97 2.28 -12.19
CA SER A 55 -11.15 1.47 -12.46
C SER A 55 -11.61 0.70 -11.21
N THR A 56 -12.88 0.26 -11.21
CA THR A 56 -13.45 -0.53 -10.10
C THR A 56 -12.61 -1.78 -9.77
N PRO A 57 -12.13 -2.60 -10.72
CA PRO A 57 -11.25 -3.73 -10.41
C PRO A 57 -9.93 -3.34 -9.73
N GLN A 58 -9.33 -2.21 -10.13
CA GLN A 58 -8.10 -1.71 -9.52
C GLN A 58 -8.35 -1.21 -8.08
N LEU A 59 -9.51 -0.58 -7.84
CA LEU A 59 -9.93 -0.18 -6.49
C LEU A 59 -10.16 -1.40 -5.57
N MET A 60 -10.80 -2.45 -6.09
CA MET A 60 -11.00 -3.71 -5.36
C MET A 60 -9.66 -4.38 -5.03
N THR A 61 -8.76 -4.48 -6.02
CA THR A 61 -7.41 -5.05 -5.85
C THR A 61 -6.62 -4.26 -4.80
N THR A 62 -6.71 -2.94 -4.81
CA THR A 62 -6.06 -2.09 -3.80
C THR A 62 -6.60 -2.35 -2.40
N GLY A 63 -7.93 -2.47 -2.24
CA GLY A 63 -8.54 -2.77 -0.96
C GLY A 63 -8.15 -4.15 -0.42
N ALA A 64 -8.03 -5.15 -1.29
CA ALA A 64 -7.54 -6.47 -0.91
C ALA A 64 -6.07 -6.44 -0.45
N ALA A 65 -5.20 -5.72 -1.17
CA ALA A 65 -3.81 -5.54 -0.76
C ALA A 65 -3.67 -4.76 0.56
N GLU A 66 -4.55 -3.79 0.83
CA GLU A 66 -4.62 -3.11 2.12
C GLU A 66 -4.87 -4.10 3.27
N GLN A 67 -5.77 -5.06 3.07
CA GLN A 67 -6.02 -6.12 4.05
C GLN A 67 -4.82 -7.06 4.24
N VAL A 68 -4.07 -7.36 3.17
CA VAL A 68 -2.82 -8.14 3.27
C VAL A 68 -1.81 -7.40 4.15
N VAL A 69 -1.66 -6.09 3.96
CA VAL A 69 -0.77 -5.25 4.77
C VAL A 69 -1.19 -5.24 6.23
N THR A 70 -2.45 -4.91 6.53
CA THR A 70 -2.91 -4.79 7.92
C THR A 70 -2.83 -6.12 8.67
N LYS A 71 -3.21 -7.24 8.05
CA LYS A 71 -3.07 -8.57 8.65
C LYS A 71 -1.61 -8.94 8.90
N GLY A 72 -0.72 -8.70 7.95
CA GLY A 72 0.70 -9.02 8.11
C GLY A 72 1.36 -8.19 9.22
N ILE A 73 0.99 -6.90 9.33
CA ILE A 73 1.41 -6.04 10.44
C ILE A 73 0.92 -6.59 11.78
N GLU A 74 -0.39 -6.86 11.89
CA GLU A 74 -1.01 -7.36 13.11
C GLU A 74 -0.38 -8.68 13.58
N GLU A 75 -0.20 -9.64 12.67
CA GLU A 75 0.46 -10.91 12.97
C GLU A 75 1.91 -10.74 13.42
N GLY A 76 2.66 -9.86 12.76
CA GLY A 76 4.04 -9.55 13.10
C GLY A 76 4.15 -8.97 14.51
N MET A 77 3.29 -8.01 14.85
CA MET A 77 3.25 -7.40 16.19
C MET A 77 2.84 -8.41 17.26
N LYS A 78 1.84 -9.25 17.01
CA LYS A 78 1.44 -10.35 17.91
C LYS A 78 2.58 -11.32 18.20
N LYS A 79 3.40 -11.61 17.18
CA LYS A 79 4.61 -12.45 17.29
C LYS A 79 5.83 -11.71 17.86
N LYS A 80 5.68 -10.43 18.21
CA LYS A 80 6.75 -9.54 18.71
C LYS A 80 7.95 -9.45 17.77
N VAL A 81 7.72 -9.54 16.46
CA VAL A 81 8.77 -9.43 15.43
C VAL A 81 9.29 -8.01 15.37
N PHE A 82 10.58 -7.82 15.09
CA PHE A 82 11.15 -6.49 14.92
C PHE A 82 10.50 -5.74 13.74
N TYR A 83 10.20 -4.45 13.92
CA TYR A 83 9.35 -3.67 13.00
C TYR A 83 9.86 -3.65 11.55
N LYS A 84 11.18 -3.63 11.34
CA LYS A 84 11.77 -3.69 10.00
C LYS A 84 11.55 -5.05 9.34
N ASP A 85 11.51 -6.12 10.12
CA ASP A 85 11.28 -7.46 9.58
C ASP A 85 9.79 -7.71 9.33
N ILE A 86 8.89 -7.09 10.12
CA ILE A 86 7.46 -7.00 9.77
C ILE A 86 7.28 -6.31 8.42
N TYR A 87 7.94 -5.17 8.19
CA TYR A 87 7.86 -4.47 6.90
C TYR A 87 8.31 -5.34 5.72
N LYS A 88 9.42 -6.07 5.87
CA LYS A 88 9.92 -6.99 4.84
C LYS A 88 8.96 -8.16 4.59
N ASP A 89 8.45 -8.79 5.66
CA ASP A 89 7.49 -9.91 5.57
C ASP A 89 6.22 -9.48 4.85
N VAL A 90 5.67 -8.32 5.24
CA VAL A 90 4.50 -7.74 4.56
C VAL A 90 4.81 -7.45 3.09
N GLY A 91 6.00 -6.95 2.77
CA GLY A 91 6.42 -6.74 1.38
C GLY A 91 6.42 -8.03 0.54
N ALA A 92 6.91 -9.13 1.11
CA ALA A 92 6.88 -10.45 0.44
C ALA A 92 5.44 -10.95 0.23
N ARG A 93 4.55 -10.75 1.21
CA ARG A 93 3.12 -11.10 1.07
C ARG A 93 2.42 -10.28 -0.01
N VAL A 94 2.68 -8.97 -0.07
CA VAL A 94 2.11 -8.11 -1.10
C VAL A 94 2.64 -8.48 -2.48
N MET A 95 3.92 -8.84 -2.59
CA MET A 95 4.50 -9.35 -3.85
C MET A 95 3.82 -10.64 -4.29
N THR A 96 3.64 -11.61 -3.39
CA THR A 96 2.91 -12.86 -3.68
C THR A 96 1.48 -12.57 -4.13
N PHE A 97 0.81 -11.62 -3.47
CA PHE A 97 -0.53 -11.19 -3.87
C PHE A 97 -0.54 -10.56 -5.27
N ALA A 98 0.42 -9.68 -5.57
CA ALA A 98 0.56 -9.05 -6.89
C ALA A 98 0.82 -10.08 -8.00
N ASP A 99 1.64 -11.10 -7.73
CA ASP A 99 1.91 -12.19 -8.68
C ASP A 99 0.65 -13.00 -8.99
N LEU A 100 -0.23 -13.19 -8.00
CA LEU A 100 -1.51 -13.92 -8.16
C LEU A 100 -2.57 -13.09 -8.88
N THR A 101 -2.63 -11.78 -8.65
CA THR A 101 -3.65 -10.90 -9.26
C THR A 101 -3.22 -10.29 -10.60
N GLY A 102 -1.92 -10.31 -10.88
CA GLY A 102 -1.31 -9.60 -12.00
C GLY A 102 -1.15 -8.10 -11.74
N GLN A 103 -0.23 -7.48 -12.48
CA GLN A 103 -0.05 -6.02 -12.47
C GLN A 103 -1.02 -5.35 -13.45
N SER A 104 -1.59 -4.22 -13.04
CA SER A 104 -2.52 -3.44 -13.87
C SER A 104 -1.95 -2.07 -14.21
N LYS A 105 -2.12 -1.63 -15.46
CA LYS A 105 -1.71 -0.28 -15.88
C LYS A 105 -2.73 0.76 -15.40
N VAL A 106 -2.22 1.84 -14.82
CA VAL A 106 -3.02 3.04 -14.50
C VAL A 106 -2.47 4.18 -15.35
N ILE A 107 -3.27 4.62 -16.31
CA ILE A 107 -2.90 5.61 -17.32
C ILE A 107 -3.66 6.91 -17.11
N GLU A 108 -3.05 8.02 -17.50
CA GLU A 108 -3.69 9.32 -17.50
C GLU A 108 -4.54 9.42 -18.77
N ASP A 109 -5.86 9.29 -18.62
CA ASP A 109 -6.77 9.46 -19.75
C ASP A 109 -6.74 10.94 -20.18
N HIS A 110 -5.94 11.26 -21.20
CA HIS A 110 -5.97 12.56 -21.87
C HIS A 110 -7.13 12.68 -22.88
N LEU A 111 -8.25 11.99 -22.66
CA LEU A 111 -9.47 12.16 -23.45
C LEU A 111 -10.16 13.49 -23.06
N LYS A 112 -9.53 14.61 -23.45
CA LYS A 112 -10.31 15.75 -23.94
C LYS A 112 -10.87 15.31 -25.27
N ILE A 113 -12.12 14.85 -25.26
CA ILE A 113 -12.94 14.84 -26.47
C ILE A 113 -13.03 16.30 -26.91
N THR A 114 -12.20 16.71 -27.86
CA THR A 114 -12.47 17.88 -28.68
C THR A 114 -13.67 17.49 -29.53
N ILE A 115 -14.85 17.97 -29.14
CA ILE A 115 -16.02 17.96 -30.00
C ILE A 115 -15.79 19.11 -30.99
N GLU A 116 -15.46 18.77 -32.23
CA GLU A 116 -15.62 19.68 -33.39
C GLU A 116 -17.08 19.69 -33.84
#